data_AF-A0A6B3IUJ3-F1
#
_entry.id   AF-A0A6B3IUJ3-F1
#
_cell.length_a   1.000
_cell.length_b   1.000
_cell.length_c   1.000
_cell.angle_alpha   90.00
_cell.angle_beta   90.00
_cell.angle_gamma   90.00
#
_symmetry.space_group_name_H-M   'P 1'
#
loop_
_entity.id
_entity.type
_entity.pdbx_description
1 polymer ?
#
loop_
_entity_poly.entity_id
_entity_poly.type
_entity_poly.pdbx_seq_one_letter_code
_entity_poly.pdbx_strand_id
1 'polypeptide(L)' 'MSSYETMPYHLETERLILRPWEESDAAEFSVLLSERGDGETYTVERGRKGIAGLLAATETTGIAL' A
#
# COMPACT_ATOMS: atom_id res chain seq x y z
N MET A 1 -4.29 11.32 31.26
CA MET A 1 -4.62 10.52 30.05
C MET A 1 -3.82 11.11 28.91
N SER A 2 -2.99 10.32 28.23
CA SER A 2 -2.32 10.76 27.00
C SER A 2 -3.39 10.93 25.91
N SER A 3 -3.37 12.04 25.17
CA SER A 3 -4.12 12.12 23.92
C SER A 3 -3.60 11.05 22.97
N TYR A 4 -4.51 10.34 22.31
CA TYR A 4 -4.14 9.48 21.19
C TYR A 4 -3.63 10.37 20.06
N GLU A 5 -2.38 10.17 19.65
CA GLU A 5 -1.80 10.83 18.49
C GLU A 5 -1.82 9.84 17.33
N THR A 6 -2.50 10.22 16.26
CA THR A 6 -2.64 9.36 15.08
C THR A 6 -1.27 9.16 14.44
N MET A 7 -0.92 7.90 14.15
CA MET A 7 0.34 7.59 13.47
C MET A 7 0.40 8.34 12.13
N PRO A 8 1.50 9.05 11.82
CA PRO A 8 1.63 9.74 10.55
C PRO A 8 1.65 8.72 9.40
N TYR A 9 0.97 9.06 8.30
CA TYR A 9 0.92 8.25 7.09
C TYR A 9 2.25 8.21 6.33
N HIS A 10 3.18 9.10 6.68
CA HIS A 10 4.52 9.17 6.13
C HIS A 10 5.53 8.92 7.26
N LEU A 11 6.34 7.87 7.13
CA LEU A 11 7.51 7.62 7.97
C LEU A 11 8.71 7.43 7.06
N GLU A 12 9.80 8.10 7.38
CA GLU A 12 11.01 8.05 6.58
C GLU A 12 12.21 7.78 7.47
N THR A 13 13.04 6.85 7.02
CA THR A 13 14.35 6.54 7.58
C THR A 13 15.39 6.74 6.49
N GLU A 14 16.67 6.60 6.83
CA GLU A 14 17.76 6.66 5.85
C GLU A 14 17.62 5.66 4.68
N ARG A 15 16.81 4.61 4.83
CA ARG A 15 16.73 3.49 3.87
C ARG A 15 15.33 3.15 3.39
N LEU A 16 14.30 3.59 4.11
CA LEU A 16 12.93 3.14 3.89
C LEU A 16 11.96 4.32 4.05
N ILE A 17 10.99 4.37 3.16
CA ILE A 17 9.85 5.28 3.19
C ILE A 17 8.59 4.43 3.33
N LEU A 18 7.81 4.69 4.36
CA LEU A 18 6.44 4.22 4.48
C LEU A 18 5.53 5.38 4.09
N ARG A 19 4.85 5.24 2.94
CA ARG A 19 3.85 6.18 2.43
C ARG A 19 2.66 5.40 1.87
N PRO A 20 1.49 6.02 1.69
CA PRO A 20 0.42 5.42 0.89
C PRO A 20 0.90 5.00 -0.50
N TRP A 21 0.30 3.95 -1.04
CA TRP A 21 0.55 3.53 -2.42
C TRP A 21 0.22 4.64 -3.42
N GLU A 22 1.00 4.74 -4.47
CA GLU A 22 0.76 5.57 -5.65
C GLU A 22 0.54 4.68 -6.87
N GLU A 23 -0.17 5.19 -7.89
CA GLU A 23 -0.41 4.42 -9.11
C GLU A 23 0.88 3.98 -9.81
N SER A 24 1.95 4.79 -9.69
CA SER A 24 3.30 4.50 -10.16
C SER A 24 3.90 3.23 -9.55
N ASP A 25 3.48 2.83 -8.36
CA ASP A 25 3.99 1.66 -7.65
C ASP A 25 3.40 0.34 -8.19
N ALA A 26 2.43 0.40 -9.10
CA ALA A 26 1.67 -0.77 -9.56
C ALA A 26 2.53 -1.91 -10.14
N ALA A 27 3.67 -1.60 -10.75
CA ALA A 27 4.58 -2.61 -11.28
C ALA A 27 5.21 -3.42 -10.13
N GLU A 28 5.80 -2.75 -9.15
CA GLU A 28 6.42 -3.40 -7.99
C GLU A 28 5.38 -4.11 -7.12
N PHE A 29 4.22 -3.46 -6.92
CA PHE A 29 3.11 -4.06 -6.19
C PHE A 29 2.61 -5.35 -6.85
N SER A 30 2.56 -5.42 -8.18
CA SER A 30 2.17 -6.65 -8.88
C SER A 30 3.16 -7.80 -8.67
N VAL A 31 4.46 -7.51 -8.54
CA VAL A 31 5.48 -8.52 -8.22
C VAL A 31 5.26 -9.03 -6.81
N LEU A 32 5.07 -8.14 -5.82
CA LEU A 32 4.80 -8.53 -4.43
C LEU A 32 3.54 -9.41 -4.30
N LEU A 33 2.47 -9.07 -5.02
CA LEU A 33 1.25 -9.89 -5.02
C LEU A 33 1.48 -11.26 -5.69
N SER A 34 2.31 -11.32 -6.73
CA SER A 34 2.66 -12.59 -7.39
C SER A 34 3.51 -13.49 -6.49
N GLU A 35 4.40 -12.92 -5.68
CA GLU A 35 5.19 -13.66 -4.69
C GLU A 35 4.32 -14.21 -3.56
N ARG A 36 3.28 -13.45 -3.15
CA ARG A 36 2.36 -13.86 -2.08
C ARG A 36 1.29 -14.83 -2.56
N GLY A 37 0.87 -14.73 -3.82
CA GLY A 37 -0.15 -15.61 -4.40
C GLY A 37 0.36 -17.04 -4.50
N ASP A 38 -0.51 -18.02 -4.28
CA ASP A 38 -0.22 -19.46 -4.40
C ASP A 38 0.05 -19.87 -5.86
N GLY A 39 1.10 -19.32 -6.48
CA GLY A 39 1.48 -19.54 -7.88
C GLY A 39 0.74 -18.68 -8.90
N GLU A 40 -0.08 -17.70 -8.46
CA GLU A 40 -0.78 -16.79 -9.38
C GLU A 40 0.12 -15.61 -9.78
N THR A 41 0.27 -15.37 -11.09
CA THR A 41 0.97 -14.17 -11.61
C THR A 41 0.00 -13.00 -11.71
N TYR A 42 0.28 -11.93 -10.95
CA TYR A 42 -0.50 -10.70 -10.97
C TYR A 42 0.02 -9.75 -12.04
N THR A 43 -0.90 -9.17 -12.81
CA THR A 43 -0.56 -8.17 -13.82
C THR A 43 -0.46 -6.77 -13.21
N VAL A 44 0.27 -5.86 -13.87
CA VAL A 44 0.36 -4.44 -13.48
C VAL A 44 -1.03 -3.79 -13.44
N GLU A 45 -1.92 -4.12 -14.38
CA GLU A 45 -3.30 -3.61 -14.39
C GLU A 45 -4.10 -4.05 -13.17
N ARG A 46 -3.90 -5.30 -12.72
CA ARG A 46 -4.50 -5.77 -11.47
C ARG A 46 -3.90 -5.05 -10.26
N GLY A 47 -2.60 -4.77 -10.29
CA GLY A 47 -1.90 -3.94 -9.31
C GLY A 47 -2.53 -2.55 -9.18
N ARG A 48 -2.74 -1.82 -10.29
CA ARG A 48 -3.41 -0.50 -10.28
C ARG A 48 -4.80 -0.55 -9.65
N LYS A 49 -5.60 -1.55 -10.02
CA LYS A 49 -6.94 -1.76 -9.43
C LYS A 49 -6.87 -2.03 -7.92
N GLY A 50 -5.90 -2.82 -7.48
CA GLY A 50 -5.65 -3.10 -6.07
C GLY A 50 -5.29 -1.83 -5.30
N ILE A 51 -4.34 -1.04 -5.81
CA ILE A 51 -3.93 0.24 -5.22
C ILE A 51 -5.12 1.20 -5.09
N ALA A 52 -5.92 1.36 -6.15
CA ALA A 52 -7.12 2.19 -6.10
C ALA A 52 -8.11 1.74 -5.01
N GLY A 53 -8.28 0.43 -4.83
CA GLY A 53 -9.12 -0.14 -3.78
C GLY A 53 -8.60 0.12 -2.36
N LEU A 54 -7.28 -0.03 -2.16
CA LEU A 54 -6.63 0.25 -0.87
C LEU A 54 -6.75 1.74 -0.50
N LEU A 55 -6.51 2.63 -1.46
CA LEU A 55 -6.66 4.08 -1.27
C LEU A 55 -8.11 4.43 -0.89
N ALA A 56 -9.11 3.88 -1.59
CA ALA A 56 -10.52 4.11 -1.26
C ALA A 56 -10.91 3.59 0.14
N ALA A 57 -10.32 2.47 0.58
CA ALA A 57 -10.60 1.89 1.90
C ALA A 57 -9.99 2.69 3.07
N THR A 58 -9.04 3.59 2.80
CA THR A 58 -8.26 4.33 3.81
C THR A 58 -9.14 5.11 4.77
N GLU A 59 -10.25 5.67 4.30
CA GLU A 59 -11.21 6.40 5.15
C GLU A 59 -11.77 5.53 6.28
N THR A 60 -11.82 4.20 6.08
CA THR A 60 -12.40 3.25 7.04
C THR A 60 -11.35 2.50 7.85
N THR A 61 -10.19 2.19 7.25
CA THR A 61 -9.13 1.41 7.90
C THR A 61 -8.07 2.27 8.56
N GLY A 62 -7.98 3.55 8.19
CA GLY A 62 -6.92 4.46 8.60
C GLY A 62 -5.53 4.06 8.09
N ILE A 63 -5.44 3.11 7.15
CA ILE A 63 -4.18 2.63 6.56
C ILE A 63 -4.41 2.34 5.08
N ALA A 64 -3.59 2.96 4.24
CA ALA A 64 -3.61 2.90 2.78
C ALA A 64 -2.51 1.98 2.19
N LEU A 65 -2.21 0.88 2.89
CA LEU A 65 -1.09 -0.05 2.62
C LEU A 65 -1.60 -1.44 2.21
#